data_AF-A0A228JBB6-F1
#
_entry.id   AF-A0A228JBB6-F1
#
_cell.length_a   1.000
_cell.length_b   1.000
_cell.length_c   1.000
_cell.angle_alpha   90.00
_cell.angle_beta   90.00
_cell.angle_gamma   90.00
#
_symmetry.space_group_name_H-M   'P 1'
#
loop_
_entity.id
_entity.type
_entity.pdbx_description
1 polymer ?
#
loop_
_entity_poly.entity_id
_entity_poly.type
_entity_poly.pdbx_seq_one_letter_code
_entity_poly.pdbx_strand_id
1 'polypeptide(L)'
;MKTAKLATLFLTATMSLGMAVQAAHAQTQAQGKTRAQVIEELKQAQHEGVVPVGKTQYPPTKDMVSRNKELHGISVHAGEKAPQADQHDNLAQR
;
A
#
# COMPACT_ATOMS: atom_id res chain seq x y z
N MET A 1 -76.43 12.39 0.49
CA MET A 1 -75.58 11.54 1.36
C MET A 1 -74.19 11.46 0.76
N LYS A 2 -73.17 11.85 1.55
CA LYS A 2 -71.76 11.41 1.50
C LYS A 2 -70.96 11.61 0.20
N THR A 3 -70.25 12.74 0.09
CA THR A 3 -68.99 12.84 -0.66
C THR A 3 -67.83 12.69 0.33
N ALA A 4 -67.36 11.45 0.49
CA ALA A 4 -66.25 11.13 1.39
C ALA A 4 -64.90 11.34 0.69
N LYS A 5 -64.20 12.34 1.21
CA LYS A 5 -62.74 12.61 1.18
C LYS A 5 -61.90 11.40 0.76
N LEU A 6 -61.25 11.50 -0.41
CA LEU A 6 -60.14 10.64 -0.82
C LEU A 6 -58.89 11.05 -0.05
N ALA A 7 -58.61 10.29 1.00
CA ALA A 7 -57.44 10.42 1.84
C ALA A 7 -56.18 9.95 1.10
N THR A 8 -55.21 10.86 1.03
CA THR A 8 -53.77 10.63 1.26
C THR A 8 -53.30 9.16 1.37
N LEU A 9 -52.65 8.63 0.33
CA LEU A 9 -51.70 7.51 0.46
C LEU A 9 -50.79 7.39 -0.78
N PHE A 10 -49.82 8.29 -0.96
CA PHE A 10 -48.61 7.94 -1.72
C PHE A 10 -47.46 7.79 -0.73
N LEU A 11 -47.46 6.58 -0.19
CA LEU A 11 -46.53 5.99 0.73
C LEU A 11 -45.16 5.84 0.04
N THR A 12 -44.14 6.51 0.58
CA THR A 12 -42.74 6.04 0.66
C THR A 12 -42.17 5.27 -0.54
N ALA A 13 -41.52 5.97 -1.48
CA ALA A 13 -40.58 5.36 -2.42
C ALA A 13 -39.14 5.79 -2.07
N THR A 14 -38.68 5.45 -0.86
CA THR A 14 -37.28 5.54 -0.43
C THR A 14 -36.80 4.16 -0.07
N MET A 15 -36.31 3.37 -1.03
CA MET A 15 -35.32 2.29 -0.82
C MET A 15 -35.16 1.47 -2.09
N SER A 16 -34.07 1.68 -2.82
CA SER A 16 -33.40 0.61 -3.60
C SER A 16 -32.16 1.11 -4.38
N LEU A 17 -31.37 2.04 -3.82
CA LEU A 17 -30.04 2.40 -4.35
C LEU A 17 -28.90 1.91 -3.43
N GLY A 18 -29.11 0.82 -2.69
CA GLY A 18 -28.11 0.28 -1.73
C GLY A 18 -27.40 -1.00 -2.16
N MET A 19 -27.87 -1.70 -3.20
CA MET A 19 -27.39 -3.06 -3.49
C MET A 19 -26.22 -3.13 -4.49
N ALA A 20 -25.95 -2.07 -5.26
CA ALA A 20 -24.82 -2.04 -6.19
C ALA A 20 -23.48 -1.66 -5.54
N VAL A 21 -23.50 -0.99 -4.37
CA VAL A 21 -22.27 -0.57 -3.67
C VAL A 21 -21.58 -1.74 -2.96
N GLN A 22 -22.31 -2.81 -2.62
CA GLN A 22 -21.72 -3.96 -1.92
C GLN A 22 -20.83 -4.80 -2.84
N ALA A 23 -21.13 -4.87 -4.14
CA ALA A 23 -20.34 -5.63 -5.11
C ALA A 23 -19.00 -4.97 -5.44
N ALA A 24 -18.89 -3.64 -5.31
CA ALA A 24 -17.62 -2.92 -5.47
C ALA A 24 -16.63 -3.17 -4.31
N HIS A 25 -17.13 -3.49 -3.11
CA HIS A 25 -16.29 -3.80 -1.94
C HIS A 25 -15.93 -5.29 -1.83
N ALA A 26 -16.66 -6.17 -2.54
CA ALA A 26 -16.36 -7.60 -2.63
C ALA A 26 -15.23 -7.91 -3.63
N GLN A 27 -14.81 -6.93 -4.43
CA GLN A 27 -13.67 -7.08 -5.31
C GLN A 27 -12.38 -7.00 -4.48
N THR A 28 -11.78 -8.17 -4.31
CA THR A 28 -10.39 -8.39 -3.92
C THR A 28 -10.15 -8.40 -2.41
N GLN A 29 -10.63 -9.45 -1.73
CA GLN A 29 -9.77 -10.11 -0.74
C GLN A 29 -8.57 -10.71 -1.47
N ALA A 30 -7.68 -9.87 -2.01
CA ALA A 30 -6.40 -10.32 -2.50
C ALA A 30 -5.70 -10.97 -1.31
N GLN A 31 -5.34 -12.24 -1.45
CA GLN A 31 -4.44 -12.86 -0.50
C GLN A 31 -3.21 -11.95 -0.38
N GLY A 32 -3.03 -11.34 0.79
CA GLY A 32 -1.95 -10.40 1.03
C GLY A 32 -0.59 -11.04 0.77
N LYS A 33 0.44 -10.21 0.52
CA LYS A 33 1.81 -10.71 0.35
C LYS A 33 2.19 -11.58 1.54
N THR A 34 2.81 -12.71 1.27
CA THR A 34 3.36 -13.55 2.34
C THR A 34 4.49 -12.80 3.03
N ARG A 35 4.80 -13.17 4.28
CA ARG A 35 5.95 -12.58 4.99
C ARG A 35 7.25 -12.68 4.19
N ALA A 36 7.45 -13.81 3.50
CA ALA A 36 8.63 -14.02 2.65
C ALA A 36 8.67 -13.01 1.49
N GLN A 37 7.53 -12.77 0.83
CA GLN A 37 7.43 -11.78 -0.25
C GLN A 37 7.67 -10.35 0.24
N VAL A 38 7.13 -9.98 1.40
CA VAL A 38 7.35 -8.64 1.98
C VAL A 38 8.83 -8.44 2.33
N ILE A 39 9.47 -9.46 2.92
CA ILE A 39 10.89 -9.38 3.23
C ILE A 39 11.70 -9.18 1.95
N GLU A 40 11.41 -9.92 0.88
CA GLU A 40 12.14 -9.79 -0.39
C GLU A 40 11.99 -8.40 -1.01
N GLU A 41 10.78 -7.85 -0.99
CA GLU A 41 10.53 -6.49 -1.48
C GLU A 41 11.24 -5.44 -0.63
N LEU A 42 11.31 -5.63 0.69
CA LEU A 42 12.04 -4.72 1.57
C LEU A 42 13.56 -4.80 1.38
N LYS A 43 14.12 -5.97 1.05
CA LYS A 43 15.54 -6.09 0.68
C LYS A 43 15.83 -5.25 -0.56
N GLN A 44 15.01 -5.43 -1.60
CA GLN A 44 15.14 -4.67 -2.84
C GLN A 44 14.98 -3.16 -2.59
N ALA A 45 13.99 -2.76 -1.79
CA ALA A 45 13.75 -1.35 -1.49
C ALA A 45 14.91 -0.69 -0.71
N GLN A 46 15.60 -1.44 0.16
CA GLN A 46 16.78 -0.93 0.86
C GLN A 46 17.97 -0.81 -0.08
N HIS A 47 18.19 -1.81 -0.94
CA HIS A 47 19.22 -1.77 -1.98
C HIS A 47 19.04 -0.57 -2.92
N GLU A 48 17.81 -0.28 -3.30
CA GLU A 48 17.45 0.87 -4.15
C GLU A 48 17.53 2.21 -3.41
N GLY A 49 17.65 2.22 -2.08
CA GLY A 49 17.71 3.42 -1.25
C GLY A 49 16.36 4.11 -1.03
N VAL A 50 15.25 3.50 -1.46
CA VAL A 50 13.91 4.12 -1.36
C VAL A 50 13.32 4.05 0.05
N VAL A 51 13.87 3.19 0.91
CA VAL A 51 13.48 3.12 2.33
C VAL A 51 14.02 4.36 3.06
N PRO A 52 13.15 5.21 3.66
CA PRO A 52 13.60 6.35 4.44
C PRO A 52 14.37 5.90 5.69
N VAL A 53 15.47 6.60 5.98
CA VAL A 53 16.32 6.29 7.15
C VAL A 53 15.67 6.80 8.45
N GLY A 54 14.84 7.84 8.36
CA GLY A 54 14.16 8.47 9.49
C GLY A 54 12.64 8.58 9.33
N LYS A 55 11.95 8.79 10.46
CA LYS A 55 10.48 8.86 10.51
C LYS A 55 9.88 10.12 9.86
N THR A 56 10.66 11.18 9.69
CA THR A 56 10.23 12.47 9.12
C THR A 56 10.61 12.64 7.64
N GLN A 57 11.20 11.61 7.05
CA GLN A 57 11.84 11.63 5.74
C GLN A 57 10.91 11.12 4.61
N TYR A 58 9.60 11.29 4.80
CA TYR A 58 8.58 10.84 3.87
C TYR A 58 7.79 12.03 3.29
N PRO A 59 7.54 12.06 1.97
CA PRO A 59 8.06 11.14 0.96
C PRO A 59 9.55 11.35 0.69
N PRO A 60 10.32 10.30 0.35
CA PRO A 60 11.75 10.43 0.09
C PRO A 60 12.01 11.26 -1.18
N THR A 61 12.90 12.23 -1.09
CA THR A 61 13.36 12.98 -2.27
C THR A 61 14.37 12.16 -3.08
N LYS A 62 14.58 12.50 -4.35
CA LYS A 62 15.56 11.82 -5.22
C LYS A 62 16.97 11.85 -4.62
N ASP A 63 17.36 12.98 -4.04
CA ASP A 63 18.68 13.14 -3.40
C ASP A 63 18.81 12.21 -2.18
N MET A 64 17.74 12.06 -1.41
CA MET A 64 17.72 11.14 -0.27
C MET A 64 17.81 9.69 -0.73
N VAL A 65 17.11 9.31 -1.81
CA VAL A 65 17.20 7.97 -2.39
C VAL A 65 18.63 7.69 -2.87
N SER A 66 19.24 8.63 -3.61
CA SER A 66 20.61 8.48 -4.09
C SER A 66 21.61 8.33 -2.95
N ARG A 67 21.51 9.19 -1.92
CA ARG A 67 22.37 9.13 -0.74
C ARG A 67 22.17 7.82 0.02
N ASN A 68 20.93 7.38 0.21
CA ASN A 68 20.66 6.12 0.91
C ASN A 68 21.24 4.93 0.16
N LYS A 69 21.11 4.91 -1.17
CA LYS A 69 21.70 3.87 -2.03
C LYS A 69 23.23 3.85 -1.93
N GLU A 70 23.87 5.01 -1.92
CA GLU A 70 25.32 5.13 -1.74
C GLU A 70 25.76 4.63 -0.36
N LEU A 71 25.10 5.08 0.71
CA LEU A 71 25.40 4.64 2.08
C LEU A 71 25.19 3.14 2.26
N HIS A 72 24.12 2.59 1.65
CA HIS A 72 23.86 1.16 1.64
C HIS A 72 24.98 0.40 0.91
N GLY A 73 25.40 0.86 -0.27
CA GLY A 73 26.52 0.28 -1.00
C GLY A 73 27.84 0.30 -0.22
N ILE A 74 28.16 1.41 0.45
CA ILE A 74 29.38 1.54 1.27
C ILE A 74 29.35 0.60 2.48
N SER A 75 28.19 0.48 3.14
CA SER A 75 28.08 -0.28 4.40
C SER A 75 27.90 -1.78 4.21
N VAL A 76 27.21 -2.19 3.14
CA VAL A 76 26.84 -3.59 2.89
C VAL A 76 27.73 -4.24 1.84
N HIS A 77 28.20 -3.47 0.86
CA HIS A 77 28.90 -3.94 -0.34
C HIS A 77 30.28 -3.28 -0.53
N ALA A 78 31.02 -3.10 0.55
CA ALA A 78 32.29 -2.39 0.54
C ALA A 78 33.28 -3.01 -0.45
N GLY A 79 33.76 -2.21 -1.42
CA GLY A 79 34.73 -2.65 -2.43
C GLY A 79 34.11 -3.11 -3.76
N GLU A 80 32.78 -3.19 -3.86
CA GLU A 80 32.09 -3.52 -5.10
C GLU A 80 31.78 -2.28 -5.94
N LYS A 81 32.01 -2.36 -7.26
CA LYS A 81 31.77 -1.24 -8.19
C LYS A 81 30.30 -1.06 -8.58
N ALA A 82 29.53 -2.13 -8.55
CA ALA A 82 28.12 -2.15 -8.95
C ALA A 82 27.39 -3.26 -8.18
N PRO A 83 27.14 -3.05 -6.88
CA PRO A 83 26.55 -4.09 -6.04
C PRO A 83 25.15 -4.44 -6.51
N GLN A 84 24.85 -5.75 -6.54
CA GLN A 84 23.53 -6.28 -6.85
C GLN A 84 22.78 -6.58 -5.55
N ALA A 85 21.45 -6.72 -5.64
CA ALA A 85 20.68 -7.19 -4.50
C ALA A 85 21.02 -8.67 -4.26
N ASP A 86 21.62 -8.99 -3.12
CA ASP A 86 22.14 -10.33 -2.83
C ASP A 86 21.98 -10.73 -1.35
N GLN A 87 22.75 -11.74 -0.92
CA GLN A 87 22.67 -12.26 0.44
C GLN A 87 23.13 -11.26 1.52
N HIS A 88 23.95 -10.26 1.18
CA HIS A 88 24.37 -9.20 2.10
C HIS A 88 23.22 -8.25 2.46
N ASP A 89 22.16 -8.19 1.65
CA ASP A 89 20.97 -7.37 1.89
C ASP A 89 19.94 -8.03 2.81
N ASN A 90 20.25 -9.23 3.34
CA ASN A 90 19.30 -10.02 4.08
C ASN A 90 18.98 -9.43 5.48
N LEU A 91 17.75 -8.95 5.65
CA LEU A 91 17.25 -8.36 6.90
C LEU A 91 17.10 -9.33 8.05
N ALA A 92 17.12 -10.65 7.80
CA ALA A 92 16.97 -11.65 8.86
C ALA A 92 18.20 -11.76 9.77
N GLN A 93 19.33 -11.17 9.38
CA GLN A 93 20.59 -11.23 10.12
C GLN A 93 20.88 -9.96 10.95
N ARG A 94 19.99 -8.97 10.93
CA ARG A 94 20.12 -7.69 11.65
C ARG A 94 19.36 -7.67 12.96
#